data_AF-A0A654BJY9-F1
#
_entry.id   AF-A0A654BJY9-F1
#
_cell.length_a   1.000
_cell.length_b   1.000
_cell.length_c   1.000
_cell.angle_alpha   90.00
_cell.angle_beta   90.00
_cell.angle_gamma   90.00
#
_symmetry.space_group_name_H-M   'P 1'
#
loop_
_entity.id
_entity.type
_entity.pdbx_description
1 polymer ?
#
loop_
_entity_poly.entity_id
_entity_poly.type
_entity_poly.pdbx_seq_one_letter_code
_entity_poly.pdbx_strand_id
1 'polypeptide(L)'
;MSFSTWMLVMGTLLLILGLASTFVRLLPVTTSTLYLAFGLAIGPLGLGIWQQDLLDISTWLEHLAEIAVLISLFIGGLKLRLPFRAPEWQAAWLLAGPVLLGTILRR
;
A
#
# COMPACT_ATOMS: atom_id res chain seq x y z
N MET A 1 0.38 29.91 -20.85
CA MET A 1 0.84 29.59 -19.48
C MET A 1 2.36 29.60 -19.49
N SER A 2 3.00 30.45 -18.69
CA SER A 2 4.45 30.71 -18.78
C SER A 2 5.29 29.56 -18.21
N PHE A 3 6.52 29.39 -18.71
CA PHE A 3 7.50 28.41 -18.20
C PHE A 3 7.75 28.57 -16.69
N SER A 4 7.76 29.81 -16.18
CA SER A 4 7.89 30.09 -14.74
C SER A 4 6.75 29.50 -13.90
N THR A 5 5.52 29.47 -14.43
CA THR A 5 4.38 28.86 -13.73
C THR A 5 4.55 27.35 -13.57
N TRP A 6 5.03 26.67 -14.63
CA TRP A 6 5.33 25.24 -14.58
C TRP A 6 6.49 24.91 -13.65
N MET A 7 7.53 25.74 -13.64
CA MET A 7 8.68 25.58 -12.75
C MET A 7 8.27 25.77 -11.27
N LEU A 8 7.37 26.71 -10.99
CA LEU A 8 6.83 26.94 -9.65
C LEU A 8 5.93 25.78 -9.19
N VAL A 9 5.08 25.24 -10.07
CA VAL A 9 4.26 24.05 -9.77
C VAL A 9 5.15 22.85 -9.49
N MET A 10 6.13 22.56 -10.36
CA MET A 10 7.05 21.43 -10.16
C MET A 10 7.93 21.61 -8.92
N GLY A 11 8.46 22.81 -8.69
CA GLY A 11 9.27 23.11 -7.51
C GLY A 11 8.48 22.95 -6.21
N THR A 12 7.23 23.42 -6.18
CA THR A 12 6.35 23.26 -5.01
C THR A 12 5.99 21.80 -4.80
N LEU A 13 5.71 21.06 -5.87
CA LEU A 13 5.41 19.63 -5.80
C LEU A 13 6.60 18.82 -5.26
N LEU A 14 7.81 19.08 -5.78
CA LEU A 14 9.05 18.44 -5.34
C LEU A 14 9.39 18.81 -3.89
N LEU A 15 9.15 20.06 -3.48
CA LEU A 15 9.32 20.51 -2.09
C LEU A 15 8.37 19.78 -1.15
N ILE A 16 7.09 19.69 -1.49
CA ILE A 16 6.09 18.96 -0.70
C ILE A 16 6.49 17.49 -0.59
N LEU A 17 6.91 16.86 -1.70
CA LEU A 17 7.31 15.46 -1.70
C LEU A 17 8.58 15.20 -0.86
N GLY A 18 9.56 16.11 -0.94
CA GLY A 18 10.79 16.06 -0.13
C GLY A 18 10.54 16.30 1.36
N LEU A 19 9.68 17.27 1.70
CA LEU A 19 9.26 17.51 3.08
C LEU A 19 8.47 16.33 3.62
N ALA A 20 7.51 15.79 2.86
CA ALA A 20 6.72 14.63 3.26
C ALA A 20 7.61 13.43 3.53
N SER A 21 8.59 13.15 2.66
CA SER A 21 9.58 12.07 2.86
C SER A 21 10.41 12.27 4.15
N THR A 22 10.79 13.52 4.44
CA THR A 22 11.56 13.86 5.65
C THR A 22 10.70 13.76 6.91
N PHE A 23 9.44 14.20 6.85
CA PHE A 23 8.49 14.17 7.96
C PHE A 23 8.08 12.73 8.34
N VAL A 24 7.88 11.87 7.33
CA VAL A 24 7.64 10.42 7.51
C VAL A 24 8.82 9.73 8.19
N ARG A 25 10.04 10.23 8.02
CA ARG A 25 11.25 9.67 8.62
C ARG A 25 11.49 10.13 10.07
N LEU A 26 10.88 11.24 10.48
CA LEU A 26 11.01 11.82 11.83
C LEU A 26 10.00 11.23 12.82
N LEU A 27 8.87 10.71 12.36
CA LEU A 27 7.99 9.91 13.20
C LEU A 27 8.43 8.43 13.13
N PRO A 28 8.69 7.75 14.27
CA PRO A 28 8.90 6.31 14.36
C PRO A 28 7.59 5.54 14.12
N VAL A 29 6.85 5.94 13.09
CA VAL A 29 5.54 5.45 12.71
C VAL A 29 5.74 4.63 11.45
N THR A 30 5.28 3.38 11.49
CA THR A 30 5.36 2.52 10.31
C THR A 30 4.57 3.15 9.17
N THR A 31 5.03 2.98 7.93
CA THR A 31 4.33 3.48 6.75
C THR A 31 2.86 3.03 6.74
N SER A 32 2.58 1.81 7.23
CA SER A 32 1.23 1.28 7.41
C SER A 32 0.36 2.13 8.35
N THR A 33 0.87 2.56 9.50
CA THR A 33 0.13 3.43 10.43
C THR A 33 -0.13 4.80 9.82
N LEU A 34 0.81 5.33 9.02
CA LEU A 34 0.64 6.57 8.29
C LEU A 34 -0.47 6.47 7.23
N TYR A 35 -0.47 5.41 6.41
CA TYR A 35 -1.55 5.15 5.45
C TYR A 35 -2.91 4.97 6.14
N LEU A 36 -2.95 4.27 7.28
CA LEU A 36 -4.17 4.10 8.07
C LEU A 36 -4.67 5.43 8.62
N ALA A 37 -3.79 6.26 9.18
CA ALA A 37 -4.14 7.57 9.72
C ALA A 37 -4.67 8.51 8.62
N PHE A 38 -4.04 8.51 7.44
CA PHE A 38 -4.55 9.23 6.27
C PHE A 38 -5.93 8.71 5.84
N GLY A 39 -6.13 7.39 5.78
CA GLY A 39 -7.42 6.80 5.49
C GLY A 39 -8.50 7.17 6.51
N LEU A 40 -8.14 7.22 7.79
CA LEU A 40 -9.05 7.63 8.86
C LEU A 40 -9.39 9.13 8.80
N ALA A 41 -8.40 9.97 8.50
CA ALA A 41 -8.56 11.41 8.35
C ALA A 41 -9.40 11.79 7.11
N ILE A 42 -9.28 11.04 6.01
CA ILE A 42 -10.06 11.26 4.78
C ILE A 42 -11.45 10.59 4.87
N GLY A 43 -11.54 9.49 5.61
CA GLY A 43 -12.77 8.73 5.81
C GLY A 43 -13.83 9.44 6.67
N PRO A 44 -14.95 8.75 6.95
CA PRO A 44 -16.11 9.33 7.63
C PRO A 44 -15.81 9.80 9.06
N LEU A 45 -14.77 9.27 9.70
CA LEU A 45 -14.32 9.65 11.05
C LEU A 45 -13.47 10.93 11.08
N GLY A 46 -12.97 11.41 9.93
CA GLY A 46 -12.10 12.59 9.85
C GLY A 46 -12.80 13.80 9.22
N LEU A 47 -12.59 14.00 7.92
CA LEU A 47 -13.10 15.17 7.18
C LEU A 47 -14.49 14.97 6.56
N GLY A 48 -15.06 13.75 6.63
CA GLY A 48 -16.43 13.48 6.18
C GLY A 48 -16.67 13.69 4.69
N ILE A 49 -15.60 13.85 3.90
CA ILE A 49 -15.63 14.16 2.45
C ILE A 49 -16.17 12.99 1.61
N TRP A 50 -16.16 11.78 2.18
CA TRP A 50 -16.59 10.55 1.54
C TRP A 50 -17.83 9.99 2.25
N GLN A 51 -19.01 10.53 1.92
CA GLN A 51 -20.34 10.07 2.35
C GLN A 51 -21.01 9.13 1.34
N GLN A 52 -20.26 8.60 0.37
CA GLN A 52 -20.79 7.64 -0.58
C GLN A 52 -20.92 6.29 0.13
N ASP A 53 -22.08 5.64 0.01
CA ASP A 53 -22.31 4.32 0.59
C ASP A 53 -21.17 3.38 0.21
N LEU A 54 -20.57 2.71 1.21
CA LEU A 54 -19.44 1.78 1.01
C LEU A 54 -19.72 0.73 -0.07
N LEU A 55 -21.00 0.43 -0.29
CA LEU A 55 -21.52 -0.49 -1.30
C LEU A 55 -21.34 0.03 -2.73
N ASP A 56 -21.47 1.33 -2.98
CA ASP A 56 -21.31 1.94 -4.31
C ASP A 56 -19.82 2.11 -4.68
N ILE A 57 -18.96 2.38 -3.68
CA ILE A 57 -17.51 2.46 -3.90
C ILE A 57 -16.88 1.06 -4.01
N SER A 58 -17.52 0.03 -3.46
CA SER A 58 -16.97 -1.33 -3.37
C SER A 58 -16.40 -1.82 -4.69
N THR A 59 -17.12 -1.61 -5.81
CA THR A 59 -16.65 -2.04 -7.14
C THR A 59 -15.40 -1.30 -7.59
N TRP A 60 -15.28 0.00 -7.34
CA TRP A 60 -14.07 0.76 -7.68
C TRP A 60 -12.90 0.36 -6.79
N LEU A 61 -13.15 0.13 -5.50
CA LEU A 61 -12.14 -0.27 -4.53
C LEU A 61 -11.64 -1.69 -4.80
N GLU A 62 -12.53 -2.59 -5.23
CA GLU A 62 -12.22 -3.96 -5.63
C GLU A 62 -11.25 -3.98 -6.81
N HIS A 63 -11.55 -3.26 -7.91
CA HIS A 63 -10.62 -3.16 -9.04
C HIS A 63 -9.28 -2.55 -8.64
N LEU A 64 -9.27 -1.54 -7.78
CA LEU A 64 -8.03 -0.92 -7.31
C LEU A 64 -7.21 -1.89 -6.45
N ALA A 65 -7.87 -2.65 -5.58
CA ALA A 65 -7.24 -3.68 -4.76
C ALA A 65 -6.71 -4.84 -5.63
N GLU A 66 -7.45 -5.26 -6.65
CA GLU A 66 -7.02 -6.28 -7.60
C GLU A 66 -5.73 -5.85 -8.30
N ILE A 67 -5.71 -4.63 -8.87
CA ILE A 67 -4.52 -4.08 -9.52
C ILE A 67 -3.36 -3.97 -8.53
N ALA A 68 -3.61 -3.47 -7.31
CA ALA A 68 -2.58 -3.34 -6.29
C ALA A 68 -1.98 -4.70 -5.88
N VAL A 69 -2.82 -5.73 -5.72
CA VAL A 69 -2.39 -7.10 -5.40
C VAL A 69 -1.59 -7.68 -6.56
N LEU A 70 -2.04 -7.53 -7.81
CA LEU A 70 -1.31 -8.01 -8.99
C LEU A 70 0.07 -7.38 -9.10
N ILE A 71 0.17 -6.05 -8.95
CA ILE A 71 1.45 -5.33 -8.97
C ILE A 71 2.35 -5.81 -7.82
N SER A 72 1.80 -5.94 -6.60
CA SER A 72 2.54 -6.40 -5.43
C SER A 72 3.08 -7.82 -5.62
N LEU A 73 2.26 -8.72 -6.16
CA LEU A 73 2.64 -10.10 -6.45
C LEU A 73 3.71 -10.16 -7.55
N PHE A 74 3.59 -9.32 -8.59
CA PHE A 74 4.57 -9.22 -9.66
C PHE A 74 5.93 -8.76 -9.13
N ILE A 75 5.97 -7.68 -8.36
CA ILE A 75 7.21 -7.16 -7.75
C ILE A 75 7.78 -8.18 -6.74
N GLY A 76 6.92 -8.80 -5.93
CA GLY A 76 7.31 -9.87 -5.02
C GLY A 76 7.93 -11.07 -5.75
N GLY A 77 7.32 -11.49 -6.86
CA GLY A 77 7.82 -12.54 -7.74
C GLY A 77 9.19 -12.22 -8.35
N LEU A 78 9.41 -10.97 -8.80
CA LEU A 78 10.72 -10.52 -9.28
C LEU A 78 11.80 -10.51 -8.19
N LYS A 79 11.42 -10.29 -6.93
CA LYS A 79 12.32 -10.35 -5.77
C LYS A 79 12.63 -11.78 -5.34
N LEU A 80 11.78 -12.76 -5.67
CA LEU A 80 12.07 -14.18 -5.47
C LEU A 80 13.13 -14.64 -6.48
N ARG A 81 14.40 -14.45 -6.12
CA ARG A 81 15.56 -14.94 -6.88
C ARG A 81 16.04 -16.32 -6.40
N LEU A 82 15.23 -17.03 -5.61
CA LEU A 82 15.60 -18.37 -5.16
C LEU A 82 15.45 -19.36 -6.32
N PRO A 83 16.48 -20.19 -6.58
CA PRO A 83 16.31 -21.29 -7.52
C PRO A 83 15.19 -22.21 -7.01
N PHE A 84 14.31 -22.67 -7.90
CA PHE A 84 13.17 -23.54 -7.58
C PHE A 84 13.53 -24.84 -6.83
N ARG A 85 14.82 -25.20 -6.80
CA ARG A 85 15.37 -26.37 -6.11
C ARG A 85 16.02 -26.06 -4.76
N ALA A 86 15.96 -24.83 -4.26
CA ALA A 86 16.52 -24.49 -2.96
C ALA A 86 15.71 -25.19 -1.83
N PRO A 87 16.38 -25.78 -0.83
CA PRO A 87 15.70 -26.42 0.31
C PRO A 87 14.86 -25.43 1.14
N GLU A 88 15.15 -24.13 1.04
CA GLU A 88 14.39 -23.03 1.65
C GLU A 88 12.92 -22.97 1.17
N TRP A 89 12.60 -23.54 0.00
CA TRP A 89 11.22 -23.66 -0.48
C TRP A 89 10.36 -24.55 0.42
N GLN A 90 10.94 -25.52 1.13
CA GLN A 90 10.18 -26.40 2.02
C GLN A 90 9.54 -25.60 3.17
N ALA A 91 10.30 -24.67 3.76
CA ALA A 91 9.79 -23.78 4.79
C ALA A 91 8.69 -22.87 4.24
N ALA A 92 8.87 -22.32 3.03
CA ALA A 92 7.86 -21.50 2.36
C ALA A 92 6.56 -22.27 2.09
N TRP A 93 6.65 -23.52 1.58
CA TRP A 93 5.48 -24.38 1.35
C TRP A 93 4.77 -24.76 2.64
N LEU A 94 5.51 -25.07 3.71
CA LEU A 94 4.94 -25.43 5.00
C LEU A 94 4.23 -24.25 5.67
N LEU A 95 4.84 -23.06 5.61
CA LEU A 95 4.29 -21.83 6.19
C LEU A 95 3.07 -21.33 5.40
N ALA A 96 3.17 -21.28 4.07
CA ALA A 96 2.09 -20.78 3.21
C ALA A 96 0.92 -21.76 3.06
N GLY A 97 1.17 -23.07 3.15
CA GLY A 97 0.14 -24.10 3.01
C GLY A 97 -0.47 -24.51 4.35
N PRO A 98 0.05 -25.57 5.02
CA PRO A 98 -0.59 -26.17 6.18
C PRO A 98 -0.66 -25.25 7.39
N VAL A 99 0.33 -24.38 7.64
CA VAL A 99 0.30 -23.45 8.78
C VAL A 99 -0.76 -22.37 8.58
N LEU A 100 -0.86 -21.81 7.38
CA LEU A 100 -1.89 -20.82 7.05
C LEU A 100 -3.29 -21.44 7.14
N LEU A 101 -3.49 -22.63 6.58
CA LEU A 101 -4.76 -23.37 6.71
C LEU A 101 -5.10 -23.69 8.17
N GLY A 102 -4.12 -24.15 8.95
CA GLY A 102 -4.29 -24.40 10.38
C GLY A 102 -4.64 -23.14 11.17
N THR A 103 -4.18 -21.97 10.74
CA THR A 103 -4.52 -20.68 11.37
C THR A 103 -5.95 -20.26 11.07
N ILE A 104 -6.42 -20.49 9.84
CA ILE A 104 -7.80 -20.19 9.42
C ILE A 104 -8.78 -21.15 10.10
N LEU A 105 -8.51 -22.45 10.07
CA LEU A 105 -9.43 -23.47 10.60
C LEU A 105 -9.55 -23.46 12.13
N ARG A 106 -8.62 -22.80 12.82
CA ARG A 106 -8.61 -22.65 14.29
C ARG A 106 -9.30 -21.38 14.78
N ARG A 107 -9.77 -20.51 13.86
CA ARG A 107 -10.59 -19.34 14.16
C ARG A 107 -12.07 -19.66 13.93
#